data_AF-A0A961QWC5-F1
#
_entry.id   AF-A0A961QWC5-F1
#
_cell.length_a   1.000
_cell.length_b   1.000
_cell.length_c   1.000
_cell.angle_alpha   90.00
_cell.angle_beta   90.00
_cell.angle_gamma   90.00
#
_symmetry.space_group_name_H-M   'P 1'
#
loop_
_entity.id
_entity.type
_entity.pdbx_description
1 polymer ?
#
loop_
_entity_poly.entity_id
_entity_poly.type
_entity_poly.pdbx_seq_one_letter_code
_entity_poly.pdbx_strand_id
1 'polypeptide(L)' 'MRQTLTELYDTRVSAGEIRPDAAQRAVLPALEARRAWLEQPQKRSLLGGLFKKPPEGPGGLYLWGGVGRGKSMLMDL' A
#
# COMPACT_ATOMS: atom_id res chain seq x y z
N MET A 1 -13.33 -8.64 -6.96
CA MET A 1 -12.48 -7.50 -6.59
C MET A 1 -11.82 -7.83 -5.26
N ARG A 2 -10.53 -7.56 -5.11
CA ARG A 2 -9.81 -7.77 -3.85
C ARG A 2 -10.21 -6.68 -2.86
N GLN A 3 -10.23 -6.98 -1.56
CA GLN A 3 -10.43 -5.97 -0.52
C GLN A 3 -9.32 -4.90 -0.60
N THR A 4 -9.71 -3.65 -0.39
CA THR A 4 -8.79 -2.53 -0.16
C THR A 4 -8.05 -2.73 1.17
N LEU A 5 -6.91 -2.07 1.35
CA LEU A 5 -6.17 -2.09 2.61
C LEU A 5 -7.02 -1.58 3.78
N THR A 6 -7.90 -0.60 3.56
CA THR A 6 -8.84 -0.11 4.58
C THR A 6 -9.84 -1.19 4.98
N GLU A 7 -10.43 -1.90 4.02
CA GLU A 7 -11.38 -2.99 4.30
C GLU A 7 -10.70 -4.16 5.02
N LEU A 8 -9.48 -4.53 4.61
CA LEU A 8 -8.72 -5.57 5.27
C LEU A 8 -8.36 -5.19 6.71
N TYR A 9 -7.93 -3.95 6.93
CA TYR A 9 -7.66 -3.42 8.26
C TYR A 9 -8.91 -3.43 9.14
N ASP A 10 -10.02 -2.87 8.64
CA ASP A 10 -11.29 -2.81 9.38
C ASP A 10 -11.81 -4.23 9.68
N THR A 11 -11.59 -5.19 8.77
CA THR A 11 -11.89 -6.63 8.99
C THR A 11 -11.05 -7.20 10.13
N ARG A 12 -9.72 -7.04 10.12
CA ARG A 12 -8.83 -7.54 11.19
C ARG A 12 -9.07 -6.84 12.53
N VAL A 13 -9.48 -5.57 12.52
CA VAL A 13 -9.95 -4.86 13.73
C VAL A 13 -11.23 -5.49 14.27
N SER A 14 -12.21 -5.77 13.40
CA SER A 14 -13.47 -6.40 13.81
C SER A 14 -13.27 -7.82 14.35
N ALA A 15 -12.26 -8.54 13.84
CA ALA A 15 -11.85 -9.85 14.32
C ALA A 15 -11.03 -9.82 15.62
N GLY A 16 -10.64 -8.63 16.11
CA GLY A 16 -9.82 -8.48 17.32
C GLY A 16 -8.32 -8.78 17.12
N GLU A 17 -7.87 -9.01 15.89
CA GLU A 17 -6.47 -9.26 15.54
C GLU A 17 -5.62 -7.98 15.59
N ILE A 18 -6.23 -6.84 15.27
CA ILE A 18 -5.60 -5.53 15.29
C ILE A 18 -6.33 -4.64 16.30
N ARG A 19 -5.57 -4.02 17.20
CA ARG A 19 -6.08 -2.93 18.03
C ARG A 19 -6.29 -1.68 17.16
N PRO A 20 -7.48 -1.05 17.17
CA PRO A 20 -7.75 0.11 16.33
C PRO A 20 -6.83 1.28 16.68
N ASP A 21 -6.25 1.89 15.65
CA ASP A 21 -5.39 3.08 15.73
C ASP A 21 -5.77 4.05 14.60
N ALA A 22 -6.26 5.24 14.96
CA ALA A 22 -6.69 6.25 14.00
C ALA A 22 -5.55 6.72 13.07
N ALA A 23 -4.31 6.76 13.56
CA ALA A 23 -3.16 7.16 12.75
C ALA A 23 -2.80 6.10 11.69
N GLN A 24 -2.94 4.82 12.05
CA GLN A 24 -2.79 3.73 11.09
C GLN A 24 -3.88 3.79 10.02
N ARG A 25 -5.15 3.90 10.43
CA ARG A 25 -6.28 3.95 9.50
C ARG A 25 -6.19 5.14 8.53
N ALA A 26 -5.70 6.29 9.00
CA ALA A 26 -5.56 7.50 8.19
C ALA A 26 -4.55 7.35 7.02
N VAL A 27 -3.55 6.47 7.12
CA VAL A 27 -2.54 6.29 6.06
C VAL A 27 -2.91 5.22 5.04
N LEU A 28 -3.90 4.37 5.32
CA LEU A 28 -4.30 3.27 4.43
C LEU A 28 -4.71 3.72 3.03
N PRO A 29 -5.47 4.82 2.82
CA PRO A 29 -5.80 5.27 1.47
C PRO A 29 -4.56 5.65 0.64
N ALA A 30 -3.54 6.23 1.29
CA ALA A 30 -2.30 6.60 0.62
C ALA A 30 -1.44 5.38 0.24
N LEU A 31 -1.50 4.32 1.05
CA LEU A 31 -0.88 3.02 0.74
C LEU A 31 -1.64 2.29 -0.36
N GLU A 32 -2.98 2.30 -0.32
CA GLU A 32 -3.85 1.67 -1.33
C GLU A 32 -3.56 2.23 -2.72
N ALA A 33 -3.45 3.55 -2.85
CA ALA A 33 -3.12 4.18 -4.13
C ALA A 33 -1.77 3.70 -4.71
N ARG A 34 -0.78 3.45 -3.86
CA ARG A 34 0.54 2.93 -4.27
C ARG A 34 0.49 1.46 -4.62
N ARG A 35 -0.22 0.65 -3.82
CA ARG A 35 -0.49 -0.75 -4.12
C ARG A 35 -1.18 -0.90 -5.47
N ALA A 36 -2.24 -0.11 -5.72
CA ALA A 36 -2.96 -0.10 -6.98
C ALA A 36 -2.06 0.28 -8.17
N TRP A 37 -1.12 1.22 -7.99
CA TRP A 37 -0.13 1.54 -9.03
C TRP A 37 0.87 0.40 -9.26
N LEU A 38 1.37 -0.23 -8.19
CA LEU A 38 2.33 -1.33 -8.26
C LEU A 38 1.72 -2.61 -8.86
N GLU A 39 0.42 -2.85 -8.66
CA GLU A 39 -0.31 -3.98 -9.24
C GLU A 39 -0.56 -3.81 -10.75
N GLN A 40 -0.35 -2.62 -11.32
CA GLN A 40 -0.52 -2.41 -12.76
C GLN A 40 0.59 -3.15 -13.55
N PRO A 41 0.21 -3.99 -14.52
CA PRO A 41 1.18 -4.70 -15.33
C PRO A 41 2.01 -3.71 -16.16
N GLN A 42 3.32 -3.69 -15.91
CA GLN A 42 4.26 -2.93 -16.73
C GLN A 42 4.33 -3.57 -18.12
N LYS A 43 3.92 -2.84 -19.17
CA LYS A 43 3.98 -3.33 -20.55
C LYS A 43 5.45 -3.52 -20.96
N ARG A 44 5.95 -4.77 -20.89
CA ARG A 44 7.22 -5.17 -21.51
C ARG A 44 7.03 -5.16 -23.03
N SER A 45 7.59 -4.16 -23.71
CA SER A 45 7.61 -4.12 -25.17
C SER A 45 8.53 -5.23 -25.69
N LEU A 46 7.98 -6.18 -26.46
CA LEU A 46 8.75 -7.27 -27.08
C LEU A 46 9.56 -6.81 -28.30
N LEU A 47 9.32 -5.60 -28.84
CA LEU A 47 9.86 -5.14 -30.13
C LEU A 47 10.55 -3.76 -30.10
N GLY A 48 10.72 -3.13 -28.93
CA GLY A 48 11.28 -1.75 -28.92
C GLY A 48 11.58 -1.20 -27.53
N GLY A 49 12.31 -1.95 -26.71
CA GLY A 49 12.49 -1.66 -25.29
C GLY A 49 13.79 -0.95 -24.88
N LEU A 50 14.72 -0.64 -25.79
CA LEU A 50 16.05 -0.15 -25.37
C LEU A 50 16.10 1.32 -24.91
N PHE A 51 15.06 2.12 -25.18
CA PHE A 51 15.06 3.58 -24.89
C PHE A 51 13.81 4.11 -24.20
N LYS A 52 12.86 3.25 -23.81
CA LYS A 52 11.62 3.72 -23.17
C LYS A 52 11.81 3.82 -21.66
N LYS A 53 11.79 5.04 -21.13
CA LYS A 53 11.75 5.26 -19.67
C LYS A 53 10.46 4.64 -19.09
N PRO A 54 10.55 3.91 -17.97
CA PRO A 54 9.37 3.41 -17.27
C PRO A 54 8.47 4.59 -16.85
N PRO A 55 7.15 4.36 -16.72
CA PRO A 55 6.24 5.38 -16.21
C PRO A 55 6.70 5.83 -14.82
N GLU A 56 6.70 7.15 -14.58
CA GLU A 56 6.99 7.68 -13.25
C GLU A 56 5.88 7.26 -12.28
N GLY A 57 6.29 6.56 -11.22
CA GLY A 57 5.37 6.07 -10.19
C GLY A 57 5.09 7.10 -9.09
N PRO A 58 4.13 6.80 -8.21
CA PRO A 58 3.89 7.61 -7.04
C PRO A 58 5.16 7.65 -6.17
N GLY A 59 5.46 8.82 -5.61
CA GLY A 59 6.57 8.97 -4.67
C GLY A 59 6.41 8.06 -3.44
N GLY A 60 7.53 7.76 -2.78
CA GLY A 60 7.54 6.98 -1.55
C GLY A 60 6.67 7.59 -0.44
N LEU A 61 6.23 6.77 0.51
CA LEU A 61 5.54 7.22 1.73
C LEU A 61 6.46 6.97 2.93
N TYR A 62 6.81 8.01 3.66
CA TYR A 62 7.61 7.91 4.88
C TYR A 62 6.71 7.95 6.12
N LEU A 63 6.57 6.81 6.79
CA LEU A 63 5.81 6.69 8.03
C LEU A 63 6.73 6.85 9.24
N TRP A 64 6.46 7.88 10.05
CA TRP A 64 7.20 8.15 11.28
C TRP A 64 6.25 8.15 12.49
N GLY A 65 6.81 8.04 13.70
CA GLY A 65 6.05 7.97 14.95
C GLY A 65 6.62 6.94 15.92
N GLY A 66 6.02 6.83 17.11
CA GLY A 66 6.52 6.03 18.22
C GLY A 66 6.83 4.55 17.89
N VAL A 67 7.74 3.96 18.67
CA VAL A 67 8.10 2.54 18.59
C VAL A 67 6.89 1.67 18.95
N GLY A 68 6.75 0.51 18.30
CA GLY A 68 5.66 -0.44 18.60
C GLY A 68 4.27 -0.05 18.07
N ARG A 69 4.14 1.06 17.34
CA ARG A 69 2.85 1.51 16.74
C ARG A 69 2.43 0.76 15.47
N GLY A 70 2.99 -0.43 15.21
CA GLY A 70 2.57 -1.28 14.08
C GLY A 70 2.83 -0.70 12.68
N LYS A 71 3.76 0.24 12.50
CA LYS A 71 4.08 0.82 11.18
C LYS A 71 4.52 -0.25 10.15
N SER A 72 5.35 -1.21 10.58
CA SER A 72 5.78 -2.32 9.71
C SER A 72 4.64 -3.28 9.40
N MET A 73 3.76 -3.57 10.36
CA MET A 73 2.59 -4.43 10.16
C MET A 73 1.67 -3.91 9.05
N LEU A 74 1.58 -2.59 8.85
CA LEU A 74 0.82 -2.02 7.73
C LEU A 74 1.32 -2.47 6.35
N MET A 75 2.58 -2.92 6.25
CA MET A 75 3.14 -3.48 5.01
C MET A 75 2.76 -4.95 4.80
N ASP A 76 2.29 -5.64 5.86
CA ASP A 76 1.83 -7.04 5.84
C ASP A 76 0.30 -7.17 5.63
N LEU A 77 -0.39 -6.05 5.38
CA LEU A 77 -1.79 -6.00 4.95
C LEU A 77 -1.87 -6.31 3.45
#